data_AF-A0A8S2W3I0-F1
#
_entry.id   AF-A0A8S2W3I0-F1
#
_cell.length_a   1.000
_cell.length_b   1.000
_cell.length_c   1.000
_cell.angle_alpha   90.00
_cell.angle_beta   90.00
_cell.angle_gamma   90.00
#
_symmetry.space_group_name_H-M   'P 1'
#
loop_
_entity.id
_entity.type
_entity.pdbx_description
1 polymer ?
#
loop_
_entity_poly.entity_id
_entity_poly.type
_entity_poly.pdbx_seq_one_letter_code
_entity_poly.pdbx_strand_id
1 'polypeptide(L)'
;KYDLAERYYKILLNELPLNHPHVSSVYSNIALIYQNKYNMQMAMTYHNLSLDKHTSESTIDPCLYSNIATSYYIHGDYNQVILYTVKALNELEHMPLQLGHNRILFSFLYHNLAMFYCKIDDIENTLEYVNKLSNLCRGIPSYFPKISA
;
A
#
# COMPACT_ATOMS: atom_id res chain seq x y z
N LYS A 1 -8.48 19.99 -10.76
CA LYS A 1 -8.78 19.22 -9.53
C LYS A 1 -7.50 18.94 -8.73
N TYR A 2 -6.47 18.38 -9.37
CA TYR A 2 -5.18 18.08 -8.71
C TYR A 2 -4.42 19.31 -8.20
N ASP A 3 -4.45 20.44 -8.92
CA ASP A 3 -3.69 21.65 -8.51
C ASP A 3 -4.25 22.29 -7.24
N LEU A 4 -5.57 22.23 -7.05
CA LEU A 4 -6.21 22.71 -5.83
C LEU A 4 -5.86 21.80 -4.64
N ALA A 5 -5.94 20.48 -4.81
CA ALA A 5 -5.56 19.52 -3.77
C ALA A 5 -4.08 19.67 -3.39
N GLU A 6 -3.20 19.81 -4.38
CA GLU A 6 -1.77 20.03 -4.15
C GLU A 6 -1.52 21.31 -3.34
N ARG A 7 -2.21 22.41 -3.69
CA ARG A 7 -2.12 23.67 -2.95
C ARG A 7 -2.56 23.51 -1.50
N TYR A 8 -3.67 22.81 -1.23
CA TYR A 8 -4.14 22.58 0.13
C TYR A 8 -3.14 21.77 0.95
N TYR A 9 -2.60 20.67 0.41
CA TYR A 9 -1.61 19.87 1.14
C TYR A 9 -0.29 20.62 1.37
N LYS A 10 0.13 21.48 0.44
CA LYS A 10 1.31 22.34 0.63
C LYS A 10 1.10 23.40 1.72
N ILE A 11 -0.10 23.97 1.82
CA ILE A 11 -0.44 24.88 2.93
C ILE A 11 -0.40 24.13 4.25
N LEU A 12 -1.02 22.94 4.32
CA LEU A 12 -1.01 22.10 5.51
C LEU A 12 0.43 21.76 5.95
N LEU A 13 1.34 21.44 5.03
CA LEU A 13 2.75 21.20 5.36
C LEU A 13 3.44 22.42 6.00
N ASN A 14 3.07 23.63 5.60
CA ASN A 14 3.66 24.85 6.15
C ASN A 14 3.10 25.19 7.55
N GLU A 15 1.89 24.74 7.86
CA GLU A 15 1.25 24.96 9.16
C GLU A 15 1.64 23.91 10.21
N LEU A 16 2.06 22.73 9.77
CA LEU A 16 2.48 21.64 10.65
C LEU A 16 3.96 21.79 11.07
N PRO A 17 4.29 21.62 12.37
CA PRO A 17 5.67 21.43 12.79
C PRO A 17 6.33 20.25 12.06
N LEU A 18 7.63 20.32 11.79
CA LEU A 18 8.34 19.30 11.00
C LEU A 18 8.23 17.87 11.56
N ASN A 19 8.05 17.75 12.88
CA ASN A 19 7.94 16.48 13.61
C ASN A 19 6.47 16.08 13.87
N HIS A 20 5.51 16.77 13.28
CA HIS A 20 4.10 16.48 13.48
C HIS A 20 3.75 15.11 12.85
N PRO A 21 3.01 14.23 13.56
CA PRO A 21 2.78 12.84 13.13
C PRO A 21 2.11 12.70 11.76
N HIS A 22 1.37 13.73 11.32
CA HIS A 22 0.70 13.73 10.01
C HIS A 22 1.56 14.17 8.84
N VAL A 23 2.78 14.70 9.06
CA VAL A 23 3.63 15.21 7.96
C VAL A 23 3.92 14.14 6.92
N SER A 24 4.18 12.91 7.37
CA SER A 24 4.38 11.78 6.47
C SER A 24 3.15 11.50 5.60
N SER A 25 1.96 11.38 6.20
CA SER A 25 0.71 11.15 5.46
C SER A 25 0.41 12.27 4.45
N VAL A 26 0.76 13.52 4.78
CA VAL A 26 0.60 14.64 3.85
C VAL A 26 1.54 14.49 2.65
N TYR A 27 2.80 14.11 2.85
CA TYR A 27 3.71 13.81 1.74
C TYR A 27 3.20 12.66 0.87
N SER A 28 2.72 11.56 1.46
CA SER A 28 2.10 10.45 0.71
C SER A 28 0.93 10.91 -0.16
N ASN A 29 0.08 11.80 0.34
CA ASN A 29 -1.06 12.33 -0.42
C ASN A 29 -0.61 13.23 -1.58
N ILE A 30 0.44 14.04 -1.38
CA ILE A 30 1.02 14.82 -2.47
C ILE A 30 1.64 13.89 -3.52
N ALA A 31 2.32 12.82 -3.10
CA ALA A 31 2.86 11.83 -4.02
C ALA A 31 1.77 11.21 -4.90
N LEU A 32 0.61 10.85 -4.31
CA LEU A 32 -0.55 10.33 -5.04
C LEU A 32 -1.12 11.35 -6.05
N ILE A 33 -1.07 12.64 -5.75
CA ILE A 33 -1.45 13.69 -6.72
C ILE A 33 -0.50 13.65 -7.92
N TYR A 34 0.81 13.59 -7.70
CA TYR A 34 1.79 13.55 -8.78
C TYR A 34 1.75 12.23 -9.57
N GLN A 35 1.42 11.11 -8.91
CA GLN A 35 1.13 9.84 -9.55
C GLN A 35 -0.05 9.97 -10.53
N ASN A 36 -1.15 10.60 -10.10
CA ASN A 36 -2.31 10.86 -10.96
C ASN A 36 -2.02 11.88 -12.08
N LYS A 37 -0.99 12.73 -11.91
CA LYS A 37 -0.46 13.61 -12.97
C LYS A 37 0.53 12.88 -13.90
N TYR A 38 0.77 11.58 -13.73
CA TYR A 38 1.80 10.81 -14.44
C TYR A 38 3.21 11.40 -14.33
N ASN A 39 3.50 12.11 -13.24
CA ASN A 39 4.82 12.66 -12.96
C ASN A 39 5.53 11.78 -11.93
N MET A 40 6.21 10.73 -12.42
CA MET A 40 6.92 9.75 -11.61
C MET A 40 7.96 10.39 -10.69
N GLN A 41 8.75 11.33 -11.24
CA GLN A 41 9.85 11.93 -10.52
C GLN A 41 9.37 12.63 -9.24
N MET A 42 8.32 13.44 -9.36
CA MET A 42 7.73 14.13 -8.21
C MET A 42 6.99 13.17 -7.28
N ALA A 43 6.28 12.18 -7.82
CA ALA A 43 5.62 11.16 -7.00
C ALA A 43 6.62 10.43 -6.11
N MET A 44 7.73 9.94 -6.68
CA MET A 44 8.79 9.25 -5.94
C MET A 44 9.51 10.17 -4.96
N THR A 45 9.74 11.44 -5.32
CA THR A 45 10.32 12.44 -4.40
C THR A 45 9.47 12.56 -3.13
N TYR A 46 8.15 12.72 -3.28
CA TYR A 46 7.25 12.85 -2.13
C TYR A 46 7.04 11.54 -1.37
N HIS A 47 7.05 10.39 -2.05
CA HIS A 47 7.03 9.08 -1.37
C HIS A 47 8.27 8.87 -0.49
N ASN A 48 9.46 9.25 -0.97
CA ASN A 48 10.68 9.18 -0.18
C ASN A 48 10.65 10.14 1.02
N LEU A 49 10.18 11.38 0.83
CA LEU A 49 9.97 12.30 1.94
C LEU A 49 8.97 11.76 2.97
N SER A 50 7.94 11.05 2.52
CA SER A 50 6.98 10.37 3.40
C SER A 50 7.64 9.26 4.22
N LEU A 51 8.52 8.45 3.59
CA LEU A 51 9.28 7.41 4.27
C LEU A 51 10.27 8.00 5.29
N ASP A 52 11.02 9.04 4.92
CA ASP A 52 12.02 9.70 5.79
C ASP A 52 11.41 10.33 7.04
N LYS A 53 10.10 10.63 7.01
CA LYS A 53 9.37 11.22 8.15
C LYS A 53 8.79 10.20 9.11
N HIS A 54 8.78 8.92 8.76
CA HIS A 54 8.56 7.89 9.76
C HIS A 54 9.84 7.76 10.60
N THR A 55 9.74 8.07 11.89
CA THR A 55 10.85 7.85 12.82
C THR A 55 10.93 6.36 13.16
N SER A 56 12.08 5.90 13.66
CA SER A 56 12.29 4.50 14.08
C SER A 56 11.32 4.02 15.17
N GLU A 57 10.61 4.94 15.84
CA GLU A 57 9.62 4.65 16.87
C GLU A 57 8.18 4.54 16.33
N SER A 58 7.92 5.01 15.10
CA SER A 58 6.60 4.94 14.46
C SER A 58 6.56 3.79 13.45
N THR A 59 5.59 2.89 13.57
CA THR A 59 5.35 1.85 12.55
C THR A 59 4.94 2.49 11.24
N ILE A 60 5.54 2.05 10.13
CA ILE A 60 5.18 2.55 8.80
C ILE A 60 3.81 2.01 8.44
N ASP A 61 2.91 2.87 7.95
CA ASP A 61 1.63 2.42 7.41
C ASP A 61 1.83 1.56 6.15
N PRO A 62 1.37 0.29 6.10
CA PRO A 62 1.45 -0.57 4.93
C PRO A 62 0.84 0.06 3.66
N CYS A 63 -0.10 0.99 3.82
CA CYS A 63 -0.70 1.72 2.71
C CYS A 63 0.32 2.60 1.98
N LEU A 64 1.34 3.13 2.66
CA LEU A 64 2.40 3.93 2.02
C LEU A 64 3.17 3.08 1.00
N TYR A 65 3.62 1.90 1.41
CA TYR A 65 4.31 0.99 0.51
C TYR A 65 3.41 0.50 -0.64
N SER A 66 2.11 0.30 -0.38
CA SER A 66 1.13 -0.03 -1.42
C SER A 66 0.97 1.10 -2.46
N ASN A 67 1.01 2.36 -2.03
CA ASN A 67 0.95 3.52 -2.93
C ASN A 67 2.22 3.66 -3.78
N ILE A 68 3.39 3.36 -3.20
CA ILE A 68 4.67 3.32 -3.93
C ILE A 68 4.64 2.19 -4.98
N ALA A 69 4.19 1.00 -4.59
CA ALA A 69 4.00 -0.12 -5.51
C ALA A 69 3.08 0.26 -6.68
N THR A 70 1.98 0.96 -6.42
CA THR A 70 1.08 1.46 -7.47
C THR A 70 1.77 2.47 -8.40
N SER A 71 2.67 3.30 -7.86
CA SER A 71 3.46 4.25 -8.66
C SER A 71 4.39 3.52 -9.63
N TYR A 72 5.05 2.44 -9.20
CA TYR A 72 5.87 1.60 -10.08
C TYR A 72 5.04 0.80 -11.08
N TYR A 73 3.84 0.35 -10.70
CA TYR A 73 2.93 -0.37 -11.59
C TYR A 73 2.53 0.46 -12.81
N ILE A 74 2.19 1.74 -12.60
CA ILE A 74 1.86 2.66 -13.69
C ILE A 74 3.01 2.79 -14.70
N HIS A 75 4.25 2.59 -14.26
CA HIS A 75 5.45 2.70 -15.09
C HIS A 75 5.99 1.34 -15.55
N GLY A 76 5.29 0.24 -15.24
CA GLY A 76 5.62 -1.10 -15.72
C GLY A 76 6.79 -1.80 -15.02
N ASP A 77 7.32 -1.26 -13.93
CA ASP A 77 8.42 -1.90 -13.19
C ASP A 77 7.89 -2.91 -12.17
N TYR A 78 7.52 -4.10 -12.65
CA TYR A 78 6.89 -5.14 -11.83
C TYR A 78 7.78 -5.66 -10.69
N ASN A 79 9.11 -5.63 -10.85
CA ASN A 79 10.03 -6.02 -9.79
C ASN A 79 9.94 -5.06 -8.60
N GLN A 80 9.86 -3.76 -8.86
CA GLN A 80 9.64 -2.78 -7.79
C GLN A 80 8.25 -2.89 -7.19
N VAL A 81 7.22 -3.19 -7.99
CA VAL A 81 5.88 -3.45 -7.46
C VAL A 81 5.92 -4.60 -6.45
N ILE A 82 6.57 -5.72 -6.78
CA ILE A 82 6.72 -6.87 -5.89
C ILE A 82 7.48 -6.46 -4.62
N LEU A 83 8.64 -5.81 -4.76
CA LEU A 83 9.46 -5.37 -3.63
C LEU A 83 8.67 -4.54 -2.61
N TYR A 84 7.96 -3.52 -3.10
CA TYR A 84 7.18 -2.64 -2.22
C TYR A 84 5.90 -3.31 -1.69
N THR A 85 5.28 -4.22 -2.44
CA THR A 85 4.15 -5.01 -1.91
C THR A 85 4.60 -5.96 -0.79
N VAL A 86 5.78 -6.57 -0.90
CA VAL A 86 6.38 -7.39 0.17
C VAL A 86 6.70 -6.54 1.40
N LYS A 87 7.26 -5.33 1.22
CA LYS A 87 7.47 -4.39 2.34
C LYS A 87 6.17 -4.04 3.06
N ALA A 88 5.10 -3.76 2.31
CA ALA A 88 3.78 -3.51 2.89
C ALA A 88 3.28 -4.71 3.70
N LEU A 89 3.45 -5.92 3.18
CA LEU A 89 3.05 -7.15 3.86
C LEU A 89 3.82 -7.35 5.18
N ASN A 90 5.13 -7.15 5.16
CA ASN A 90 5.98 -7.29 6.36
C ASN A 90 5.55 -6.31 7.47
N GLU A 91 5.30 -5.03 7.14
CA GLU A 91 4.81 -4.07 8.13
C GLU A 91 3.45 -4.51 8.69
N LEU A 92 2.54 -4.99 7.84
CA LEU A 92 1.21 -5.44 8.25
C LEU A 92 1.27 -6.66 9.18
N GLU A 93 2.21 -7.58 8.97
CA GLU A 93 2.45 -8.73 9.84
C GLU A 93 2.94 -8.34 11.24
N HIS A 94 3.63 -7.22 11.36
CA HIS A 94 4.11 -6.68 12.64
C HIS A 94 3.08 -5.78 13.36
N MET A 95 1.93 -5.49 12.74
CA MET A 95 0.87 -4.71 13.36
C MET A 95 -0.06 -5.56 14.24
N PRO A 96 -0.53 -5.03 15.40
CA PRO A 96 -1.48 -5.74 16.24
C PRO A 96 -2.77 -6.04 15.47
N LEU A 97 -3.21 -7.31 15.50
CA LEU A 97 -4.36 -7.79 14.74
C LEU A 97 -5.64 -7.05 15.14
N GLN A 98 -6.09 -6.12 14.30
CA GLN A 98 -7.50 -5.73 14.24
C GLN A 98 -8.19 -6.69 13.28
N LEU A 99 -8.90 -7.69 13.82
CA LEU A 99 -9.36 -8.90 13.11
C LEU A 99 -10.10 -8.68 11.78
N GLY A 100 -10.68 -7.50 11.54
CA GLY A 100 -11.37 -7.14 10.29
C GLY A 100 -10.49 -6.42 9.27
N HIS A 101 -9.95 -5.25 9.61
CA HIS A 101 -9.20 -4.40 8.68
C HIS A 101 -7.93 -5.09 8.15
N ASN A 102 -7.20 -5.80 9.01
CA ASN A 102 -5.96 -6.44 8.61
C ASN A 102 -6.23 -7.56 7.59
N ARG A 103 -7.34 -8.31 7.72
CA ARG A 103 -7.69 -9.38 6.76
C ARG A 103 -7.96 -8.84 5.35
N ILE A 104 -8.63 -7.70 5.22
CA ILE A 104 -8.87 -7.08 3.90
C ILE A 104 -7.54 -6.66 3.27
N LEU A 105 -6.64 -6.06 4.05
CA LEU A 105 -5.31 -5.67 3.58
C LEU A 105 -4.46 -6.88 3.19
N PHE A 106 -4.44 -7.95 4.00
CA PHE A 106 -3.76 -9.20 3.62
C PHE A 106 -4.29 -9.78 2.31
N SER A 107 -5.62 -9.80 2.13
CA SER A 107 -6.24 -10.28 0.89
C SER A 107 -5.77 -9.48 -0.33
N PHE A 108 -5.77 -8.15 -0.21
CA PHE A 108 -5.31 -7.25 -1.26
C PHE A 108 -3.83 -7.45 -1.60
N LEU A 109 -2.95 -7.54 -0.58
CA LEU A 109 -1.52 -7.73 -0.78
C LEU A 109 -1.18 -9.10 -1.37
N TYR A 110 -1.81 -10.18 -0.90
CA TYR A 110 -1.63 -11.52 -1.47
C TYR A 110 -2.12 -11.60 -2.91
N HIS A 111 -3.26 -10.98 -3.22
CA HIS A 111 -3.75 -10.91 -4.59
C HIS A 111 -2.75 -10.19 -5.52
N ASN A 112 -2.24 -9.03 -5.09
CA ASN A 112 -1.28 -8.28 -5.88
C ASN A 112 0.03 -9.07 -6.08
N LEU A 113 0.57 -9.69 -5.03
CA LEU A 113 1.79 -10.50 -5.15
C LEU A 113 1.59 -11.66 -6.13
N ALA A 114 0.50 -12.42 -5.99
CA ALA A 114 0.18 -13.50 -6.93
C ALA A 114 0.09 -12.99 -8.38
N MET A 115 -0.58 -11.84 -8.59
CA MET A 115 -0.70 -11.24 -9.91
C MET A 115 0.65 -10.80 -10.49
N PHE A 116 1.52 -10.18 -9.70
CA PHE A 116 2.79 -9.66 -10.18
C PHE A 116 3.87 -10.73 -10.33
N TYR A 117 3.91 -11.75 -9.46
CA TYR A 117 4.76 -12.93 -9.68
C TYR A 117 4.37 -13.66 -10.96
N CYS A 118 3.07 -13.77 -11.25
CA CYS A 118 2.60 -14.33 -12.51
C CYS A 118 3.07 -13.49 -13.73
N LYS A 119 3.15 -12.16 -13.59
CA LYS A 119 3.65 -11.28 -14.66
C LYS A 119 5.15 -11.42 -14.96
N ILE A 120 5.93 -11.90 -14.01
CA ILE A 120 7.36 -12.17 -14.19
C ILE A 120 7.67 -13.67 -14.38
N ASP A 121 6.64 -14.48 -14.66
CA ASP A 121 6.71 -15.94 -14.84
C ASP A 121 7.27 -16.71 -13.63
N ASP A 122 7.16 -16.15 -12.43
CA ASP A 122 7.50 -16.82 -11.18
C ASP A 122 6.29 -17.62 -10.67
N ILE A 123 6.19 -18.85 -11.17
CA ILE A 123 5.06 -19.75 -10.88
C ILE A 123 5.07 -20.21 -9.42
N GLU A 124 6.25 -20.39 -8.81
CA GLU A 124 6.38 -20.86 -7.43
C GLU A 124 5.76 -19.85 -6.47
N ASN A 125 6.19 -18.59 -6.53
CA ASN A 125 5.64 -17.53 -5.70
C ASN A 125 4.17 -17.24 -6.03
N THR A 126 3.78 -17.34 -7.31
CA THR A 126 2.36 -17.20 -7.71
C THR A 126 1.48 -18.20 -6.95
N LEU A 127 1.84 -19.48 -6.96
CA LEU A 127 1.09 -20.53 -6.27
C LEU A 127 1.09 -20.33 -4.76
N GLU A 128 2.21 -19.91 -4.18
CA GLU A 128 2.31 -19.60 -2.76
C GLU A 128 1.26 -18.55 -2.34
N TYR A 129 1.24 -17.40 -3.00
CA TYR A 129 0.36 -16.29 -2.63
C TYR A 129 -1.11 -16.56 -2.98
N VAL A 130 -1.40 -17.31 -4.03
CA VAL A 130 -2.76 -17.82 -4.31
C VAL A 130 -3.25 -18.73 -3.17
N ASN A 131 -2.39 -19.62 -2.67
CA ASN A 131 -2.74 -20.50 -1.55
C ASN A 131 -2.95 -19.71 -0.25
N LYS A 132 -2.09 -18.74 0.05
CA LYS A 132 -2.25 -17.82 1.20
C LYS A 132 -3.58 -17.07 1.13
N LEU A 133 -3.93 -16.50 -0.02
CA LEU A 133 -5.21 -15.84 -0.26
C LEU A 133 -6.39 -16.79 -0.09
N SER A 134 -6.32 -17.98 -0.66
CA SER A 134 -7.40 -18.98 -0.57
C SER A 134 -7.66 -19.39 0.89
N ASN A 135 -6.61 -19.64 1.67
CA ASN A 135 -6.72 -20.00 3.08
C ASN A 135 -7.31 -18.85 3.91
N LEU A 136 -6.94 -17.61 3.62
CA LEU A 136 -7.49 -16.41 4.27
C LEU A 136 -9.00 -16.30 4.05
N CYS A 137 -9.47 -16.52 2.81
CA CYS A 137 -10.89 -16.50 2.43
C CYS A 137 -11.68 -17.69 3.01
N ARG A 138 -11.10 -18.90 3.05
CA ARG A 138 -11.76 -20.08 3.66
C ARG A 138 -11.97 -19.94 5.16
N GLY A 139 -11.13 -19.16 5.84
CA GLY A 139 -11.30 -18.83 7.26
C GLY A 139 -12.45 -17.87 7.57
N ILE A 140 -13.28 -17.49 6.59
CA ILE A 140 -14.50 -16.69 6.79
C ILE A 140 -15.64 -17.65 7.14
N PRO A 141 -16.23 -17.61 8.35
CA PRO A 141 -17.49 -18.29 8.61
C PRO A 141 -18.51 -17.76 7.60
N SER A 142 -19.11 -18.64 6.79
CA SER A 142 -20.13 -18.23 5.85
C SER A 142 -21.31 -17.61 6.62
N TYR A 143 -21.41 -16.29 6.63
CA TYR A 143 -22.57 -15.55 7.16
C TYR A 143 -23.78 -15.63 6.24
N PHE A 144 -23.73 -16.44 5.18
CA PHE A 144 -24.91 -16.77 4.40
C PHE A 144 -25.73 -17.80 5.20
N PRO A 145 -26.92 -17.45 5.71
CA PRO A 145 -27.84 -18.47 6.18
C PRO A 145 -28.04 -19.43 5.00
N LYS A 146 -27.76 -20.71 5.23
CA LYS A 146 -28.19 -21.76 4.30
C LYS A 146 -29.69 -21.57 4.15
N ILE A 147 -30.14 -21.07 3.00
CA ILE A 147 -31.55 -21.15 2.63
C ILE A 147 -31.77 -22.65 2.39
N SER A 148 -32.27 -23.34 3.40
CA SER A 148 -32.75 -24.71 3.27
C SER A 148 -33.91 -24.68 2.29
N ALA A 149 -33.77 -25.43 1.20
CA ALA A 149 -34.87 -25.77 0.30
C ALA A 149 -35.88 -26.67 1.00
#